data_AF-A0A1Y0VR60-F1
#
_entry.id   AF-A0A1Y0VR60-F1
#
_cell.length_a   1.000
_cell.length_b   1.000
_cell.length_c   1.000
_cell.angle_alpha   90.00
_cell.angle_beta   90.00
_cell.angle_gamma   90.00
#
_symmetry.space_group_name_H-M   'P 1'
#
loop_
_entity.id
_entity.type
_entity.pdbx_description
1 polymer ?
#
loop_
_entity_poly.entity_id
_entity_poly.type
_entity_poly.pdbx_seq_one_letter_code
_entity_poly.pdbx_strand_id
1 'polypeptide(L)' 'MPETLNGRELVKKYLEENDISNESMAKMFGISKQYFGEVLNGRKTGKQPNKLILAIIQEFGI' A
#
# COMPACT_ATOMS: atom_id res chain seq x y z
N MET A 1 4.19 18.61 -14.46
CA MET A 1 2.77 18.32 -14.82
C MET A 1 2.12 17.83 -13.54
N PRO A 2 0.85 18.14 -13.18
CA PRO A 2 0.32 17.69 -11.89
C PRO A 2 0.48 16.17 -11.82
N GLU A 3 1.41 15.74 -10.98
CA GLU A 3 2.09 14.45 -11.14
C GLU A 3 1.10 13.36 -10.77
N THR A 4 0.85 12.42 -11.69
CA THR A 4 0.07 11.23 -11.40
C THR A 4 0.74 10.51 -10.23
N LEU A 5 0.17 10.64 -9.02
CA LEU A 5 0.72 10.03 -7.81
C LEU A 5 0.90 8.53 -8.03
N ASN A 6 2.05 7.98 -7.64
CA ASN A 6 2.30 6.55 -7.74
C ASN A 6 1.32 5.81 -6.85
N GLY A 7 0.80 4.64 -7.26
CA GLY A 7 -0.15 3.85 -6.44
C GLY A 7 0.33 3.58 -5.01
N ARG A 8 1.65 3.48 -4.79
CA ARG A 8 2.23 3.39 -3.44
C ARG A 8 2.02 4.64 -2.59
N GLU A 9 2.10 5.83 -3.20
CA GLU A 9 1.90 7.11 -2.52
C GLU A 9 0.43 7.32 -2.19
N LEU A 10 -0.47 6.92 -3.09
CA LEU A 10 -1.91 6.91 -2.84
C LEU A 10 -2.25 6.07 -1.61
N VAL A 11 -1.71 4.84 -1.52
CA VAL A 11 -1.90 3.98 -0.35
C VAL A 11 -1.29 4.61 0.90
N LYS A 12 -0.07 5.15 0.85
CA LYS A 12 0.55 5.79 2.03
C LYS A 12 -0.30 6.94 2.56
N LYS A 13 -0.76 7.82 1.66
CA LYS A 13 -1.59 8.97 2.00
C LYS A 13 -2.90 8.52 2.65
N TYR A 14 -3.57 7.52 2.07
CA TYR A 14 -4.79 6.97 2.64
C TYR A 14 -4.58 6.43 4.06
N LEU A 15 -3.48 5.69 4.29
CA LEU A 15 -3.18 5.16 5.62
C LEU A 15 -2.93 6.27 6.65
N GLU A 16 -2.20 7.32 6.25
CA GLU A 16 -1.90 8.48 7.10
C GLU A 16 -3.18 9.28 7.44
N GLU A 17 -4.01 9.58 6.44
CA GLU A 17 -5.24 10.37 6.61
C GLU A 17 -6.29 9.65 7.48
N ASN A 18 -6.25 8.31 7.53
CA ASN A 18 -7.21 7.50 8.29
C ASN A 18 -6.61 6.88 9.57
N ASP A 19 -5.38 7.26 9.95
CA ASP A 19 -4.64 6.71 11.10
C ASP A 19 -4.57 5.16 11.10
N ILE A 20 -4.46 4.56 9.91
CA ILE A 20 -4.37 3.12 9.72
C ILE A 20 -2.91 2.68 9.82
N SER A 21 -2.59 1.94 10.86
CA SER A 21 -1.26 1.38 11.03
C SER A 21 -0.91 0.33 9.96
N ASN A 22 0.36 0.30 9.55
CA ASN A 22 0.93 -0.75 8.69
C ASN A 22 0.70 -2.17 9.23
N GLU A 23 0.63 -2.33 10.56
CA GLU A 23 0.34 -3.62 11.21
C GLU A 23 -1.08 -4.09 10.90
N SER A 24 -2.07 -3.19 11.05
CA SER A 24 -3.48 -3.50 10.79
C SER A 24 -3.70 -3.80 9.32
N MET A 25 -3.06 -3.01 8.45
CA MET A 25 -3.18 -3.22 7.02
C MET A 25 -2.53 -4.53 6.55
N ALA A 26 -1.36 -4.86 7.08
CA ALA A 26 -0.70 -6.13 6.80
C ALA A 26 -1.54 -7.33 7.26
N LYS A 27 -2.17 -7.26 8.44
CA LYS A 27 -3.08 -8.30 8.95
C LYS A 27 -4.27 -8.53 8.04
N MET A 28 -4.93 -7.46 7.57
CA MET A 28 -6.09 -7.58 6.67
C MET A 28 -5.76 -8.30 5.36
N PHE A 29 -4.56 -8.08 4.81
CA PHE A 29 -4.09 -8.76 3.59
C PHE A 29 -3.32 -10.07 3.86
N GLY A 30 -3.28 -10.55 5.10
CA GLY A 30 -2.65 -11.82 5.45
C GLY A 30 -1.13 -11.86 5.24
N ILE A 31 -0.45 -10.73 5.39
CA ILE A 31 1.01 -10.58 5.19
C ILE A 31 1.69 -10.00 6.43
N SER A 32 3.01 -10.09 6.49
CA SER A 32 3.77 -9.48 7.59
C SER A 32 3.88 -7.96 7.45
N LYS A 33 3.90 -7.25 8.58
CA LYS A 33 4.14 -5.80 8.63
C LYS A 33 5.44 -5.41 7.92
N GLN A 34 6.50 -6.21 8.09
CA GLN A 34 7.77 -5.96 7.41
C GLN A 34 7.61 -6.01 5.89
N TYR A 35 6.99 -7.07 5.37
CA TYR A 35 6.77 -7.20 3.92
C TYR A 35 5.93 -6.05 3.38
N PHE A 36 4.84 -5.71 4.08
CA PHE A 36 4.00 -4.57 3.72
C PHE A 36 4.78 -3.25 3.65
N GLY A 37 5.60 -2.98 4.68
CA GLY A 37 6.49 -1.81 4.70
C GLY A 37 7.52 -1.81 3.57
N GLU A 38 8.06 -2.97 3.19
CA GLU A 38 8.98 -3.06 2.04
C GLU A 38 8.28 -2.81 0.71
N VAL A 39 7.02 -3.23 0.55
CA VAL A 39 6.19 -2.96 -0.64
C VAL A 39 5.88 -1.47 -0.76
N LEU A 40 5.41 -0.83 0.32
CA LEU A 40 5.09 0.61 0.33
C LEU A 40 6.32 1.48 0.06
N ASN A 41 7.47 1.09 0.61
CA ASN A 41 8.73 1.81 0.41
C ASN A 41 9.42 1.51 -0.92
N GLY A 42 8.84 0.65 -1.78
CA GLY A 42 9.43 0.29 -3.07
C GLY A 42 10.67 -0.60 -2.97
N ARG A 43 10.98 -1.15 -1.78
CA ARG A 43 12.06 -2.13 -1.59
C ARG A 43 11.68 -3.50 -2.15
N LYS A 44 10.40 -3.85 -2.12
CA LYS A 44 9.83 -5.01 -2.84
C LYS A 44 9.05 -4.53 -4.04
N THR A 45 9.54 -4.91 -5.22
CA THR A 45 8.93 -4.61 -6.52
C THR A 45 8.62 -5.89 -7.29
N GLY A 46 7.82 -5.78 -8.35
CA GLY A 46 7.44 -6.90 -9.20
C GLY A 46 5.93 -7.19 -9.14
N LYS A 47 5.53 -8.30 -9.77
CA LYS A 47 4.12 -8.62 -10.01
C LYS A 47 3.30 -8.73 -8.72
N GLN A 48 3.82 -9.44 -7.72
CA GLN A 48 3.10 -9.67 -6.44
C GLN A 48 2.92 -8.38 -5.62
N PRO A 49 3.98 -7.59 -5.31
CA PRO A 49 3.84 -6.27 -4.68
C PRO A 49 2.89 -5.32 -5.40
N ASN A 50 2.94 -5.28 -6.74
CA ASN A 50 2.07 -4.40 -7.51
C ASN A 50 0.60 -4.84 -7.45
N LYS A 51 0.33 -6.16 -7.45
CA LYS A 51 -1.02 -6.69 -7.23
C LYS A 51 -1.56 -6.33 -5.86
N LEU A 52 -0.73 -6.38 -4.82
CA LEU A 52 -1.13 -5.96 -3.48
C LEU A 52 -1.53 -4.48 -3.45
N ILE A 53 -0.72 -3.60 -4.05
CA ILE A 53 -1.06 -2.17 -4.15
C ILE A 53 -2.38 -1.95 -4.90
N LEU A 54 -2.57 -2.64 -6.04
CA LEU A 54 -3.82 -2.55 -6.80
C LEU A 54 -5.02 -3.08 -6.00
N ALA A 55 -4.86 -4.18 -5.26
CA ALA A 55 -5.93 -4.72 -4.42
C ALA A 55 -6.34 -3.75 -3.31
N ILE A 56 -5.37 -3.08 -2.67
CA ILE A 56 -5.65 -2.04 -1.66
C ILE A 56 -6.42 -0.87 -2.28
N ILE A 57 -5.97 -0.39 -3.44
CA ILE A 57 -6.64 0.70 -4.16
C ILE A 57 -8.09 0.33 -4.47
N GLN A 58 -8.34 -0.88 -4.96
CA GLN A 58 -9.69 -1.37 -5.28
C GLN A 58 -10.57 -1.56 -4.04
N GLU A 59 -10.03 -2.14 -2.97
CA GLU A 59 -10.75 -2.43 -1.73
C GLU A 59 -11.23 -1.14 -1.04
N PHE A 60 -10.37 -0.11 -1.03
CA PHE A 60 -10.65 1.15 -0.33
C PHE A 60 -11.14 2.29 -1.23
N GLY A 61 -11.30 2.04 -2.54
CA GLY A 61 -11.78 3.05 -3.49
C GLY A 61 -10.86 4.27 -3.60
N ILE A 62 -9.54 4.04 -3.53
CA ILE A 62 -8.49 5.07 -3.61
C ILE A 62 -8.25 5.48 -5.08
#